data_AF-A0A3N7I4C2-F1
#
_entry.id   AF-A0A3N7I4C2-F1
#
_cell.length_a   1.000
_cell.length_b   1.000
_cell.length_c   1.000
_cell.angle_alpha   90.00
_cell.angle_beta   90.00
_cell.angle_gamma   90.00
#
_symmetry.space_group_name_H-M   'P 1'
#
loop_
_entity.id
_entity.type
_entity.pdbx_description
1 polymer ?
#
loop_
_entity_poly.entity_id
_entity_poly.type
_entity_poly.pdbx_seq_one_letter_code
_entity_poly.pdbx_strand_id
1 'polypeptide(L)' 'HHLHELSYYKKFADLAGFIHFHEDGEEIFSFGKYKGHKVRDVFVKDQGYYGWIQSADFPLYTKKVLTAIKLKSKF' A
#
# COMPACT_ATOMS: atom_id res chain seq x y z
N HIS A 1 -30.99 -6.51 1.17
CA HIS A 1 -30.19 -7.74 1.14
C HIS A 1 -28.72 -7.36 1.22
N HIS A 2 -28.02 -7.99 2.16
CA HIS A 2 -26.75 -7.59 2.76
C HIS A 2 -25.58 -7.93 1.82
N LEU A 3 -24.87 -6.92 1.29
CA LEU A 3 -23.61 -7.14 0.55
C LEU A 3 -22.47 -7.21 1.58
N HIS A 4 -22.30 -8.38 2.19
CA HIS A 4 -21.22 -8.62 3.14
C HIS A 4 -20.63 -10.00 2.89
N GLU A 5 -20.02 -10.18 1.71
CA GLU A 5 -19.38 -11.46 1.41
C GLU A 5 -18.22 -11.29 0.43
N LEU A 6 -17.31 -10.38 0.77
CA LEU A 6 -15.94 -10.47 0.30
C LEU A 6 -15.05 -10.38 1.54
N SER A 7 -15.05 -11.47 2.28
CA SER A 7 -13.92 -11.88 3.11
C SER A 7 -12.74 -12.11 2.17
N TYR A 8 -12.24 -11.02 1.56
CA TYR A 8 -11.01 -11.02 0.79
C TYR A 8 -9.98 -11.66 1.71
N TYR A 9 -9.48 -12.82 1.33
CA TYR A 9 -8.22 -13.34 1.86
C TYR A 9 -7.17 -12.28 1.53
N LYS A 10 -7.04 -11.28 2.41
CA LYS A 10 -6.13 -10.15 2.25
C LYS A 10 -4.73 -10.75 2.25
N LYS A 11 -4.19 -10.95 1.06
CA LYS A 11 -2.78 -11.26 0.90
C LYS A 11 -2.04 -9.98 1.27
N PHE A 12 -1.28 -10.05 2.35
CA PHE A 12 -0.47 -8.93 2.81
C PHE A 12 0.82 -8.88 1.99
N ALA A 13 1.14 -7.71 1.45
CA ALA A 13 2.41 -7.45 0.78
C ALA A 13 3.51 -7.09 1.79
N ASP A 14 3.14 -6.77 3.03
CA ASP A 14 4.07 -6.59 4.14
C ASP A 14 3.63 -7.35 5.41
N LEU A 15 4.58 -7.66 6.29
CA LEU A 15 4.32 -8.44 7.51
C LEU A 15 3.45 -7.72 8.54
N ALA A 16 3.38 -6.38 8.49
CA ALA A 16 2.61 -5.59 9.46
C ALA A 16 1.20 -5.24 8.96
N GLY A 17 0.84 -5.65 7.75
CA GLY A 17 -0.52 -5.50 7.20
C GLY A 17 -0.89 -4.07 6.81
N PHE A 18 0.10 -3.23 6.53
CA PHE A 18 -0.06 -1.87 6.01
C PHE A 18 -0.28 -1.82 4.49
N ILE A 19 0.22 -2.82 3.78
CA ILE A 19 0.16 -2.95 2.32
C ILE A 19 -0.50 -4.28 1.99
N HIS A 20 -1.61 -4.23 1.26
CA HIS A 20 -2.38 -5.40 0.84
C HIS A 20 -2.27 -5.55 -0.68
N PHE A 21 -2.49 -6.76 -1.19
CA PHE A 21 -2.77 -6.96 -2.60
C PHE A 21 -4.25 -6.78 -2.87
N HIS A 22 -4.56 -6.01 -3.91
CA HIS A 22 -5.88 -5.93 -4.52
C HIS A 22 -6.15 -7.17 -5.40
N GLU A 23 -7.38 -7.31 -5.92
CA GLU A 23 -7.80 -8.44 -6.75
C GLU A 23 -6.96 -8.66 -8.00
N ASP A 24 -6.48 -7.56 -8.58
CA ASP A 24 -5.64 -7.54 -9.78
C ASP A 24 -4.15 -7.79 -9.46
N GLY A 25 -3.82 -8.07 -8.20
CA GLY A 25 -2.45 -8.34 -7.76
C GLY A 25 -1.62 -7.09 -7.49
N GLU A 26 -2.22 -5.90 -7.50
CA GLU A 26 -1.54 -4.63 -7.25
C GLU A 26 -1.49 -4.26 -5.76
N GLU A 27 -0.39 -3.66 -5.31
CA GLU A 27 -0.26 -3.24 -3.92
C GLU A 27 -1.10 -1.98 -3.62
N ILE A 28 -1.92 -2.07 -2.57
CA ILE A 28 -2.78 -0.99 -2.07
C ILE A 28 -2.47 -0.66 -0.61
N PHE A 29 -2.68 0.60 -0.23
CA PHE A 29 -2.60 1.00 1.17
C PHE A 29 -3.79 0.46 1.97
N SER A 30 -3.54 -0.06 3.17
CA SER A 30 -4.61 -0.45 4.10
C SER A 30 -4.96 0.64 5.12
N PHE A 31 -4.24 1.77 5.09
CA PHE A 31 -4.28 2.84 6.08
C PHE A 31 -4.28 4.24 5.45
N GLY A 32 -4.49 5.25 6.29
CA GLY A 32 -4.35 6.66 5.93
C GLY A 32 -5.39 7.17 4.92
N LYS A 33 -5.17 8.40 4.43
CA LYS A 33 -6.08 9.08 3.48
C LYS A 33 -6.21 8.37 2.12
N TYR A 34 -5.25 7.51 1.78
CA TYR A 34 -5.22 6.75 0.52
C TYR A 34 -5.54 5.26 0.71
N LYS A 35 -6.21 4.88 1.80
CA LYS A 35 -6.68 3.50 2.01
C LYS A 35 -7.44 3.00 0.78
N GLY A 36 -7.14 1.78 0.34
CA GLY A 36 -7.71 1.14 -0.84
C GLY A 36 -7.13 1.61 -2.18
N HIS A 37 -6.26 2.63 -2.19
CA HIS A 37 -5.65 3.13 -3.42
C HIS A 37 -4.32 2.42 -3.70
N LYS A 38 -4.00 2.26 -4.98
CA LYS A 38 -2.74 1.67 -5.44
C LYS A 38 -1.55 2.52 -5.01
N VAL A 39 -0.53 1.87 -4.45
CA VAL A 39 0.67 2.52 -3.93
C VAL A 39 1.38 3.31 -5.03
N ARG A 40 1.52 2.71 -6.23
CA ARG A 40 2.18 3.34 -7.38
C ARG A 40 1.48 4.64 -7.81
N ASP A 41 0.15 4.63 -7.89
CA ASP A 41 -0.64 5.77 -8.36
C ASP A 41 -0.54 6.94 -7.38
N VAL A 42 -0.58 6.63 -6.08
CA VAL A 42 -0.39 7.63 -5.02
C VAL A 42 1.02 8.22 -5.06
N PHE A 43 2.06 7.42 -5.29
CA PHE A 43 3.43 7.95 -5.36
C PHE A 43 3.68 8.83 -6.57
N VAL A 44 2.95 8.62 -7.68
CA VAL A 44 2.96 9.53 -8.84
C VAL A 44 2.19 10.82 -8.51
N LYS A 45 0.99 10.69 -7.93
CA LYS A 45 0.08 11.83 -7.65
C LYS A 45 0.54 12.71 -6.49
N ASP A 46 1.09 12.11 -5.44
CA ASP A 46 1.45 12.76 -4.17
C ASP A 46 2.82 12.24 -3.70
N GLN A 47 3.88 12.80 -4.28
CA GLN A 47 5.26 12.45 -3.95
C GLN A 47 5.61 12.75 -2.48
N GLY A 48 4.93 13.72 -1.87
CA GLY A 48 5.10 14.09 -0.46
C GLY A 48 4.66 12.98 0.49
N TYR A 49 3.65 12.20 0.09
CA TYR A 49 3.16 11.07 0.88
C TYR A 49 4.22 10.00 1.12
N TYR A 50 5.06 9.71 0.12
CA TYR A 50 6.22 8.82 0.31
C TYR A 50 7.18 9.37 1.35
N GLY A 51 7.51 10.66 1.29
CA GLY A 51 8.40 11.31 2.27
C GLY A 51 7.85 11.22 3.68
N TRP A 52 6.55 11.49 3.86
CA TRP A 52 5.86 11.34 5.14
C TRP A 52 5.95 9.90 5.67
N ILE A 53 5.70 8.88 4.83
CA ILE A 53 5.82 7.48 5.27
C ILE A 53 7.24 7.14 5.71
N GLN A 54 8.26 7.62 5.00
CA GLN A 54 9.65 7.37 5.36
C GLN A 54 10.02 7.97 6.72
N SER A 55 9.46 9.14 7.06
CA SER A 55 9.66 9.82 8.34
C SER A 55 8.73 9.33 9.46
N ALA A 56 7.55 8.81 9.15
CA ALA A 56 6.58 8.31 10.13
C ALA A 56 7.04 6.99 10.78
N ASP A 57 6.44 6.65 11.91
CA ASP A 57 6.79 5.44 12.68
C ASP A 57 6.12 4.18 12.10
N PHE A 58 6.63 3.73 10.96
CA PHE A 58 6.28 2.44 10.36
C PHE A 58 7.42 1.43 10.54
N PRO A 59 7.10 0.13 10.65
CA PRO A 59 8.11 -0.92 10.64
C PRO A 59 9.04 -0.80 9.44
N LEU A 60 10.33 -1.04 9.66
CA LEU A 60 11.35 -0.92 8.62
C LEU A 60 11.02 -1.77 7.39
N TYR A 61 10.43 -2.95 7.59
CA TYR A 61 10.02 -3.82 6.50
C TYR A 61 8.93 -3.19 5.63
N THR A 62 7.91 -2.58 6.21
CA THR A 62 6.86 -1.84 5.47
C THR A 62 7.48 -0.72 4.62
N LYS A 63 8.41 0.06 5.20
CA LYS A 63 9.14 1.12 4.47
C LYS A 63 9.96 0.55 3.30
N LYS A 64 10.62 -0.60 3.49
CA LYS A 64 11.38 -1.28 2.43
C LYS A 64 10.48 -1.76 1.29
N VAL A 65 9.33 -2.36 1.59
CA VAL A 65 8.33 -2.78 0.58
C VAL A 65 7.87 -1.58 -0.25
N LEU A 66 7.50 -0.48 0.39
CA LEU A 66 7.09 0.75 -0.28
C LEU A 66 8.20 1.35 -1.16
N THR A 67 9.44 1.35 -0.67
CA THR A 67 10.61 1.79 -1.44
C THR A 67 10.80 0.94 -2.69
N ALA A 68 10.66 -0.39 -2.57
CA ALA A 68 10.78 -1.29 -3.72
C ALA A 68 9.69 -1.03 -4.77
N ILE A 69 8.43 -0.81 -4.37
CA ILE A 69 7.33 -0.45 -5.29
C ILE A 69 7.65 0.85 -6.02
N LYS A 70 8.14 1.87 -5.29
CA LYS A 70 8.54 3.16 -5.88
C LYS A 70 9.64 3.01 -6.93
N LEU A 71 10.63 2.15 -6.69
CA LEU A 71 11.73 1.91 -7.63
C LEU A 71 11.25 1.15 -8.88
N LYS A 72 10.39 0.14 -8.72
CA LYS A 72 9.78 -0.58 -9.84
C LYS A 72 8.94 0.33 -10.74
N SER A 73 8.22 1.28 -10.15
CA SER A 73 7.32 2.20 -10.89
C SER A 73 8.06 3.24 -11.75
N LYS A 74 9.39 3.35 -11.63
CA LYS A 74 10.21 4.26 -12.45
C LYS A 74 10.70 3.64 -13.77
N PHE A 75 10.48 2.34 -13.98
CA PHE A 75 10.97 1.59 -15.13
C PHE A 75 9.86 0.79 -15.80
#